data_AF-A0A372IIS9-F1
#
_entry.id   AF-A0A372IIS9-F1
#
_cell.length_a   1.000
_cell.length_b   1.000
_cell.length_c   1.000
_cell.angle_alpha   90.00
_cell.angle_beta   90.00
_cell.angle_gamma   90.00
#
_symmetry.space_group_name_H-M   'P 1'
#
loop_
_entity.id
_entity.type
_entity.pdbx_description
1 polymer ?
#
loop_
_entity_poly.entity_id
_entity_poly.type
_entity_poly.pdbx_seq_one_letter_code
_entity_poly.pdbx_strand_id
1 'polypeptide(L)'
;MTLAWLTIFGVSLTVLAAGTSLGMLLFPERWGRLEGWAYGGLRRPWPVWGLAALLLALWGLGMADFALRPDTGRTWAGWALVAGVPALWAVKSAALVFNPKGRAVVSGICDPRVWRRIGLARLPIALGLAALVWFA
;
A
#
# COMPACT_ATOMS: atom_id res chain seq x y z
N MET A 1 -16.14 1.02 22.83
CA MET A 1 -16.22 0.76 21.38
C MET A 1 -14.93 0.08 20.98
N THR A 2 -14.96 -1.22 20.65
CA THR A 2 -13.78 -1.91 20.12
C THR A 2 -13.59 -1.48 18.67
N LEU A 3 -12.46 -0.88 18.34
CA LEU A 3 -12.10 -0.57 16.96
C LEU A 3 -12.07 -1.88 16.17
N ALA A 4 -12.88 -1.97 15.11
CA ALA A 4 -12.87 -3.13 14.23
C ALA A 4 -11.48 -3.25 13.58
N TRP A 5 -10.95 -4.47 13.49
CA TRP A 5 -9.63 -4.72 12.90
C TRP A 5 -9.59 -4.30 11.43
N LEU A 6 -10.73 -4.35 10.74
CA LEU A 6 -10.90 -3.83 9.39
C LEU A 6 -10.62 -2.32 9.32
N THR A 7 -11.12 -1.55 10.28
CA THR A 7 -10.86 -0.10 10.37
C THR A 7 -9.39 0.16 10.63
N ILE A 8 -8.75 -0.60 11.54
CA ILE A 8 -7.32 -0.47 11.83
C ILE A 8 -6.49 -0.76 10.56
N PHE A 9 -6.82 -1.84 9.84
CA PHE A 9 -6.16 -2.19 8.59
C PHE A 9 -6.33 -1.10 7.54
N GLY A 10 -7.55 -0.64 7.30
CA GLY A 10 -7.84 0.36 6.29
C GLY A 10 -7.25 1.74 6.61
N VAL A 11 -7.27 2.18 7.88
CA VAL A 11 -6.58 3.41 8.32
C VAL A 11 -5.07 3.26 8.12
N SER A 12 -4.49 2.12 8.49
CA SER A 12 -3.06 1.87 8.31
C SER A 12 -2.66 1.94 6.83
N LEU A 13 -3.45 1.34 5.93
CA LEU A 13 -3.25 1.44 4.48
C LEU A 13 -3.35 2.88 3.99
N THR A 14 -4.35 3.62 4.46
CA THR A 14 -4.57 5.03 4.08
C THR A 14 -3.39 5.89 4.49
N VAL A 15 -2.93 5.76 5.75
CA VAL A 15 -1.78 6.48 6.28
C VAL A 15 -0.51 6.13 5.52
N LEU A 16 -0.28 4.85 5.21
CA LEU A 16 0.88 4.44 4.40
C LEU A 16 0.81 5.00 2.98
N ALA A 17 -0.35 4.94 2.33
CA ALA A 17 -0.54 5.50 0.99
C ALA A 17 -0.30 7.01 0.97
N ALA A 18 -0.86 7.75 1.94
CA ALA A 18 -0.65 9.18 2.08
C ALA A 18 0.80 9.52 2.41
N GLY A 19 1.39 8.85 3.42
CA GLY A 19 2.76 9.09 3.87
C GLY A 19 3.80 8.81 2.80
N THR A 20 3.67 7.71 2.06
CA THR A 20 4.57 7.42 0.93
C THR A 20 4.40 8.41 -0.21
N SER A 21 3.17 8.85 -0.51
CA SER A 21 2.91 9.85 -1.55
C SER A 21 3.48 11.23 -1.17
N LEU A 22 3.29 11.65 0.09
CA LEU A 22 3.87 12.88 0.63
C LEU A 22 5.40 12.82 0.70
N GLY A 23 5.97 11.66 1.06
CA GLY A 23 7.41 11.45 1.06
C GLY A 23 8.02 11.65 -0.33
N MET A 24 7.39 11.10 -1.38
CA MET A 24 7.79 11.29 -2.78
C MET A 24 7.68 12.75 -3.23
N LEU A 25 6.68 13.48 -2.73
CA LEU A 25 6.43 14.88 -3.06
C LEU A 25 7.43 15.85 -2.42
N LEU A 26 7.57 15.72 -1.09
CA LEU A 26 8.32 16.65 -0.25
C LEU A 26 9.82 16.38 -0.31
N PHE A 27 10.22 15.10 -0.37
CA PHE A 27 11.62 14.69 -0.29
C PHE A 27 12.02 13.72 -1.41
N PRO A 28 11.85 14.08 -2.70
CA PRO A 28 12.01 13.17 -3.83
C PRO A 28 13.40 12.55 -3.94
N GLU A 29 14.46 13.30 -3.61
CA GLU A 29 15.84 12.80 -3.62
C GLU A 29 16.13 11.78 -2.51
N ARG A 30 15.55 11.99 -1.33
CA ARG A 30 15.63 11.03 -0.22
C ARG A 30 14.79 9.79 -0.54
N TRP A 31 13.65 9.99 -1.20
CA TRP A 31 12.80 8.90 -1.66
C TRP A 31 13.51 8.01 -2.67
N GLY A 32 14.16 8.58 -3.70
CA GLY A 32 14.94 7.79 -4.67
C GLY A 32 16.05 6.96 -4.02
N ARG A 33 16.73 7.51 -3.00
CA ARG A 33 17.71 6.76 -2.20
C ARG A 33 17.10 5.62 -1.38
N LEU A 34 15.94 5.87 -0.76
CA LEU A 34 15.20 4.84 -0.02
C LEU A 34 14.72 3.71 -0.96
N GLU A 35 14.21 4.05 -2.13
CA GLU A 35 13.77 3.07 -3.13
C GLU A 35 14.95 2.23 -3.62
N GLY A 36 16.09 2.86 -3.92
CA GLY A 36 17.33 2.17 -4.30
C GLY A 36 17.85 1.24 -3.20
N TRP A 37 17.79 1.66 -1.94
CA TRP A 37 18.15 0.81 -0.80
C TRP A 37 17.18 -0.36 -0.60
N ALA A 38 15.87 -0.13 -0.74
CA ALA A 38 14.85 -1.14 -0.49
C ALA A 38 14.73 -2.17 -1.63
N TYR A 39 14.95 -1.75 -2.88
CA TYR A 39 14.63 -2.54 -4.08
C TYR A 39 15.79 -2.68 -5.08
N GLY A 40 16.89 -1.94 -4.95
CA GLY A 40 18.00 -1.95 -5.90
C GLY A 40 19.05 -3.05 -5.67
N GLY A 41 19.05 -3.71 -4.51
CA GLY A 41 20.00 -4.77 -4.16
C GLY A 41 19.53 -6.20 -4.49
N LEU A 42 20.47 -7.16 -4.50
CA LEU A 42 20.19 -8.60 -4.66
C LEU A 42 19.36 -9.19 -3.52
N ARG A 43 19.44 -8.61 -2.32
CA ARG A 43 18.65 -8.99 -1.15
C ARG A 43 17.90 -7.79 -0.60
N ARG A 44 16.61 -8.00 -0.29
CA ARG A 44 15.78 -6.99 0.36
C ARG A 44 16.20 -6.84 1.84
N PRO A 45 16.30 -5.61 2.36
CA PRO A 45 16.67 -5.39 3.74
C PRO A 45 15.57 -5.89 4.69
N TRP A 46 15.96 -6.42 5.84
CA TRP A 46 15.05 -7.05 6.82
C TRP A 46 13.87 -6.15 7.28
N PRO A 47 14.00 -4.81 7.41
CA PRO A 47 12.86 -3.98 7.84
C PRO A 47 11.72 -3.98 6.81
N VAL A 48 12.04 -4.14 5.52
CA VAL A 48 11.03 -4.25 4.45
C VAL A 48 10.22 -5.54 4.62
N TRP A 49 10.87 -6.63 5.02
CA TRP A 49 10.18 -7.88 5.36
C TRP A 49 9.33 -7.75 6.61
N GLY A 50 9.85 -7.09 7.65
CA GLY A 50 9.08 -6.82 8.87
C GLY A 50 7.81 -6.02 8.62
N LEU A 51 7.91 -4.94 7.82
CA LEU A 51 6.75 -4.12 7.46
C LEU A 51 5.74 -4.90 6.60
N ALA A 52 6.21 -5.72 5.67
CA ALA A 52 5.33 -6.57 4.87
C ALA A 52 4.59 -7.61 5.73
N ALA A 53 5.29 -8.27 6.65
CA ALA A 53 4.70 -9.24 7.58
C ALA A 53 3.66 -8.57 8.50
N LEU A 54 3.96 -7.38 9.02
CA LEU A 54 3.02 -6.60 9.82
C LEU A 54 1.77 -6.25 9.03
N LEU A 55 1.92 -5.78 7.78
CA LEU A 55 0.79 -5.41 6.93
C LEU A 55 -0.10 -6.63 6.60
N LEU A 56 0.52 -7.78 6.34
CA LEU A 56 -0.19 -9.05 6.12
C LEU A 56 -0.92 -9.52 7.38
N ALA A 57 -0.33 -9.35 8.56
CA ALA A 57 -0.98 -9.68 9.83
C ALA A 57 -2.21 -8.78 10.07
N LEU A 58 -2.08 -7.47 9.85
CA LEU A 58 -3.20 -6.52 9.95
C LEU A 58 -4.31 -6.86 8.95
N TRP A 59 -3.95 -7.20 7.72
CA TRP A 59 -4.91 -7.67 6.73
C TRP A 59 -5.62 -8.96 7.16
N GLY A 60 -4.88 -9.96 7.65
CA GLY A 60 -5.44 -11.24 8.10
C GLY A 60 -6.40 -11.07 9.28
N LEU A 61 -6.04 -10.22 10.24
CA LEU A 61 -6.92 -9.86 11.36
C LEU A 61 -8.17 -9.11 10.89
N GLY A 62 -8.02 -8.14 9.97
CA GLY A 62 -9.15 -7.43 9.38
C GLY A 62 -10.07 -8.34 8.57
N MET A 63 -9.52 -9.30 7.83
CA MET A 63 -10.28 -10.31 7.09
C MET A 63 -11.04 -11.24 8.02
N ALA A 64 -10.40 -11.71 9.11
CA ALA A 64 -11.06 -12.55 10.10
C ALA A 64 -12.22 -11.82 10.80
N ASP A 65 -11.99 -10.57 11.23
CA ASP A 65 -13.02 -9.72 11.83
C ASP A 65 -14.19 -9.46 10.87
N PHE A 66 -13.91 -9.17 9.60
CA PHE A 66 -14.91 -9.03 8.54
C PHE A 66 -15.71 -10.32 8.28
N ALA A 67 -15.04 -11.48 8.28
CA ALA A 67 -15.69 -12.76 8.01
C ALA A 67 -16.59 -13.22 9.17
N LEU A 68 -16.14 -12.99 10.41
CA LEU A 68 -16.78 -13.47 11.64
C LEU A 68 -17.89 -12.53 12.15
N ARG A 69 -18.02 -11.31 11.61
CA ARG A 69 -19.03 -10.32 12.05
C ARG A 69 -19.98 -9.94 10.90
N PRO A 70 -20.83 -10.88 10.42
CA PRO A 70 -21.71 -10.66 9.27
C PRO A 70 -22.75 -9.55 9.51
N ASP A 71 -23.14 -9.33 10.76
CA ASP A 71 -24.14 -8.39 11.25
C ASP A 71 -23.66 -6.92 11.29
N THR A 72 -22.34 -6.68 11.15
CA THR A 72 -21.76 -5.33 11.14
C THR A 72 -20.89 -5.04 9.91
N GLY A 73 -20.40 -6.06 9.18
CA GLY A 73 -19.20 -5.88 8.36
C GLY A 73 -19.29 -6.06 6.86
N ARG A 74 -20.33 -6.69 6.27
CA ARG A 74 -20.31 -7.06 4.83
C ARG A 74 -20.77 -5.95 3.87
N THR A 75 -20.29 -4.73 4.10
CA THR A 75 -20.48 -3.62 3.17
C THR A 75 -19.69 -3.87 1.89
N TRP A 76 -20.11 -3.26 0.78
CA TRP A 76 -19.34 -3.29 -0.47
C TRP A 76 -17.93 -2.69 -0.29
N ALA A 77 -17.81 -1.69 0.59
CA ALA A 77 -16.55 -1.04 0.92
C ALA A 77 -15.63 -1.96 1.74
N GLY A 78 -16.18 -2.71 2.70
CA GLY A 78 -15.45 -3.75 3.42
C GLY A 78 -14.95 -4.85 2.48
N TRP A 79 -15.76 -5.31 1.53
CA TRP A 79 -15.33 -6.23 0.46
C TRP A 79 -14.20 -5.65 -0.41
N ALA A 80 -14.31 -4.37 -0.78
CA ALA A 80 -13.27 -3.69 -1.54
C ALA A 80 -11.96 -3.60 -0.74
N LEU A 81 -12.00 -3.34 0.57
CA LEU A 81 -10.81 -3.29 1.42
C LEU A 81 -10.18 -4.67 1.63
N VAL A 82 -10.98 -5.70 1.93
CA VAL A 82 -10.48 -7.04 2.31
C VAL A 82 -10.05 -7.85 1.10
N ALA A 83 -10.76 -7.74 -0.03
CA ALA A 83 -10.49 -8.54 -1.22
C ALA A 83 -10.01 -7.68 -2.40
N GLY A 84 -10.69 -6.58 -2.69
CA GLY A 84 -10.40 -5.75 -3.87
C GLY A 84 -9.00 -5.14 -3.87
N VAL A 85 -8.63 -4.45 -2.79
CA VAL A 85 -7.32 -3.80 -2.65
C VAL A 85 -6.18 -4.82 -2.70
N PRO A 86 -6.20 -5.93 -1.93
CA PRO A 86 -5.19 -6.98 -2.04
C PRO A 86 -5.12 -7.62 -3.43
N ALA A 87 -6.25 -7.85 -4.10
CA ALA A 87 -6.25 -8.39 -5.46
C ALA A 87 -5.57 -7.43 -6.45
N LEU A 88 -5.87 -6.13 -6.40
CA LEU A 88 -5.20 -5.12 -7.22
C LEU A 88 -3.69 -5.05 -6.92
N TRP A 89 -3.30 -5.18 -5.66
CA TRP A 89 -1.89 -5.25 -5.28
C TRP A 89 -1.20 -6.52 -5.78
N ALA A 90 -1.87 -7.67 -5.74
CA ALA A 90 -1.35 -8.92 -6.27
C ALA A 90 -1.11 -8.81 -7.78
N VAL A 91 -2.07 -8.25 -8.53
CA VAL A 91 -1.93 -8.00 -9.98
C VAL A 91 -0.79 -7.04 -10.26
N LYS A 92 -0.71 -5.91 -9.54
CA LYS A 92 0.39 -4.95 -9.68
C LYS A 92 1.75 -5.58 -9.37
N SER A 93 1.83 -6.39 -8.32
CA SER A 93 3.06 -7.06 -7.90
C SER A 93 3.48 -8.11 -8.92
N ALA A 94 2.53 -8.90 -9.44
CA ALA A 94 2.77 -9.86 -10.51
C ALA A 94 3.30 -9.15 -11.76
N ALA A 95 2.69 -8.02 -12.16
CA ALA A 95 3.18 -7.22 -13.28
C ALA A 95 4.65 -6.78 -13.06
N LEU A 96 5.05 -6.43 -11.85
CA LEU A 96 6.44 -6.06 -11.54
C LEU A 96 7.41 -7.27 -11.52
N VAL A 97 6.95 -8.41 -10.99
CA VAL A 97 7.75 -9.64 -10.85
C VAL A 97 7.95 -10.34 -12.19
N PHE A 98 6.97 -10.30 -13.08
CA PHE A 98 7.03 -10.97 -14.38
C PHE A 98 7.43 -10.04 -15.54
N ASN A 99 7.54 -8.72 -15.32
CA ASN A 99 8.02 -7.77 -16.33
C ASN A 99 9.41 -7.20 -15.98
N PRO A 100 10.50 -7.85 -16.43
CA PRO A 100 11.86 -7.39 -16.15
C PRO A 100 12.16 -6.00 -16.75
N LYS A 101 11.59 -5.67 -17.92
CA LYS A 101 11.73 -4.35 -18.56
C LYS A 101 11.06 -3.27 -17.72
N GLY A 102 9.83 -3.51 -17.25
CA GLY A 102 9.11 -2.59 -16.37
C GLY A 102 9.83 -2.36 -15.05
N ARG A 103 10.43 -3.42 -14.48
CA ARG A 103 11.24 -3.31 -13.26
C ARG A 103 12.47 -2.42 -13.47
N ALA A 104 13.20 -2.60 -14.56
CA ALA A 104 14.37 -1.80 -14.88
C ALA A 104 14.02 -0.30 -15.04
N VAL A 105 12.88 0.01 -15.64
CA VAL A 105 12.37 1.39 -15.75
C VAL A 105 12.11 2.01 -14.39
N VAL A 106 11.45 1.28 -13.47
CA VAL A 106 11.13 1.79 -12.13
C VAL A 106 12.40 1.94 -11.27
N SER A 107 13.32 0.98 -11.34
CA SER A 107 14.60 1.07 -10.60
C SER A 107 15.53 2.15 -11.16
N GLY A 108 15.36 2.55 -12.41
CA GLY A 108 16.15 3.60 -13.07
C GLY A 108 15.63 5.02 -12.83
N ILE A 109 14.58 5.21 -12.03
CA ILE A 109 14.02 6.54 -11.75
C ILE A 109 14.96 7.32 -10.82
N CYS A 110 15.81 8.15 -11.41
CA CYS A 110 16.71 9.04 -10.68
C CYS A 110 16.21 10.50 -10.64
N ASP A 111 15.29 10.90 -11.53
CA ASP A 111 14.82 12.29 -11.64
C ASP A 111 13.82 12.62 -10.49
N PRO A 112 14.13 13.62 -9.63
CA PRO A 112 13.23 14.07 -8.58
C PRO A 112 11.85 14.53 -9.07
N ARG A 113 11.76 15.06 -10.31
CA ARG A 113 10.49 15.50 -10.90
C ARG A 113 9.56 14.33 -11.18
N VAL A 114 10.12 13.17 -11.55
CA VAL A 114 9.35 11.94 -11.75
C VAL A 114 8.77 11.45 -10.43
N TRP A 115 9.56 11.44 -9.35
CA TRP A 115 9.06 11.07 -8.02
C TRP A 115 7.92 11.96 -7.54
N ARG A 116 8.01 13.29 -7.74
CA ARG A 116 6.90 14.20 -7.42
C ARG A 116 5.64 13.88 -8.21
N ARG A 117 5.75 13.60 -9.51
CA ARG A 117 4.60 13.22 -10.35
C ARG A 117 3.97 11.92 -9.88
N ILE A 118 4.79 10.92 -9.51
CA ILE A 118 4.30 9.65 -8.94
C ILE A 118 3.57 9.91 -7.62
N GLY A 119 4.14 10.73 -6.73
CA GLY A 119 3.50 11.11 -5.48
C GLY A 119 2.14 11.77 -5.69
N LEU A 120 2.04 12.76 -6.59
CA LEU A 120 0.76 13.38 -6.96
C LEU A 120 -0.24 12.38 -7.50
N ALA A 121 0.18 11.50 -8.41
CA ALA A 121 -0.70 10.49 -9.02
C ALA A 121 -1.23 9.46 -8.01
N ARG A 122 -0.54 9.28 -6.86
CA ARG A 122 -0.94 8.35 -5.81
C ARG A 122 -1.81 8.98 -4.71
N LEU A 123 -1.85 10.30 -4.58
CA LEU A 123 -2.72 10.97 -3.60
C LEU A 123 -4.21 10.63 -3.76
N PRO A 124 -4.79 10.56 -4.99
CA PRO A 124 -6.18 10.13 -5.15
C PRO A 124 -6.45 8.72 -4.60
N ILE A 125 -5.45 7.83 -4.62
CA ILE A 125 -5.57 6.49 -4.05
C ILE A 125 -5.74 6.58 -2.52
N ALA A 126 -4.96 7.44 -1.86
CA ALA A 126 -5.09 7.64 -0.42
C ALA A 126 -6.47 8.20 -0.04
N LEU A 127 -7.01 9.13 -0.84
CA LEU A 127 -8.37 9.63 -0.66
C LEU A 127 -9.42 8.53 -0.89
N GLY A 128 -9.25 7.71 -1.92
CA GLY A 128 -10.12 6.56 -2.18
C GLY A 128 -10.10 5.54 -1.05
N LEU A 129 -8.93 5.24 -0.49
CA LEU A 129 -8.79 4.36 0.68
C LEU A 129 -9.46 4.97 1.92
N ALA A 130 -9.29 6.27 2.17
CA ALA A 130 -9.96 6.95 3.28
C ALA A 130 -11.48 6.89 3.14
N ALA A 131 -12.01 7.10 1.94
CA ALA A 131 -13.43 6.94 1.65
C ALA A 131 -13.90 5.50 1.88
N LEU A 132 -13.16 4.49 1.41
CA LEU A 132 -13.49 3.09 1.65
C LEU A 132 -13.54 2.77 3.15
N VAL A 133 -12.60 3.28 3.94
CA VAL A 133 -12.60 3.10 5.39
C VAL A 133 -13.82 3.76 6.04
N TRP A 134 -14.21 4.94 5.56
CA TRP A 134 -15.37 5.66 6.06
C TRP A 134 -16.69 4.93 5.80
N PHE A 135 -16.78 4.22 4.67
CA PHE A 135 -17.98 3.47 4.26
C PHE A 135 -17.96 1.99 4.65
N ALA A 136 -16.85 1.49 5.21
CA ALA A 136 -16.66 0.09 5.57
C ALA A 136 -17.23 -0.22 6.95
#